data_AF-A0A1M6NZC6-F1
#
_entry.id   AF-A0A1M6NZC6-F1
#
_cell.length_a   1.000
_cell.length_b   1.000
_cell.length_c   1.000
_cell.angle_alpha   90.00
_cell.angle_beta   90.00
_cell.angle_gamma   90.00
#
_symmetry.space_group_name_H-M   'P 1'
#
loop_
_entity.id
_entity.type
_entity.pdbx_description
1 polymer ?
#
loop_
_entity_poly.entity_id
_entity_poly.type
_entity_poly.pdbx_seq_one_letter_code
_entity_poly.pdbx_strand_id
1 'polypeptide(L)'
;MCMSNIMRISGMATGMDTETMIKQLMDAEKIRLTKYEQQKQIKLWTQESYNNINKDIANFILDTKKDLEINSVGTLSSASWMKKATASDTSIADVIATSSSVTGTHTINITQLAEGVNKASQSELGVTNGTLDELGVAADGSITFEIDVDGTTKTVNVSYKSTDSLSDLANAINNATTVDGDSLGLQASYDSTAKRFFLSTKSTGVSAQIKITSDTGGIFTGVSSKLDTDLTLYNSGDPINAIDQGKDAIINFDGANGITYSSNNFTINGISITAKSTGNATIQIDTDVNEVYDKIKGFIDKYNELIDKLNKKIGEKRYRDYKPLTQEQKDAMDEDTIKLWEEKAKSGLLRNDEVITKILSTTRSGLYEPVYNDYSAGDSGKLSGYSFLTEIGITTGEYQSKGKLEIDETKLKDAITNDVDGVLDLLFKQADDTATDEEKRAESGLITRLYDDFISGMEDIIDKSGTGDNSDLYRDVKTNILMDFVTGNNLTGTGSLSLIDKGILDIEKKISNENDRLNRIEDRYWRQFTALEKAMSKMNSQSSWLMSQMGMGM
;
A
#
# COMPACT_ATOMS: atom_id res chain seq x y z
N MET A 1 -20.00 -16.95 30.48
CA MET A 1 -20.56 -17.40 31.77
C MET A 1 -21.34 -18.69 31.53
N CYS A 2 -20.86 -19.84 32.03
CA CYS A 2 -21.75 -20.98 32.22
C CYS A 2 -22.65 -20.65 33.41
N MET A 3 -23.90 -20.28 33.15
CA MET A 3 -24.94 -20.33 34.17
C MET A 3 -25.05 -21.79 34.63
N SER A 4 -24.59 -22.07 35.86
CA SER A 4 -24.99 -23.28 36.55
C SER A 4 -26.49 -23.16 36.79
N ASN A 5 -27.26 -23.86 35.95
CA ASN A 5 -28.71 -23.89 36.00
C ASN A 5 -29.12 -24.74 37.22
N ILE A 6 -29.02 -24.15 38.41
CA ILE A 6 -29.66 -24.70 39.61
C ILE A 6 -31.16 -24.52 39.38
N MET A 7 -31.86 -25.59 39.00
CA MET A 7 -33.33 -25.59 38.95
C MET A 7 -33.87 -25.24 40.34
N ARG A 8 -34.22 -23.98 40.55
CA ARG A 8 -34.85 -23.47 41.77
C ARG A 8 -36.35 -23.46 41.52
N ILE A 9 -37.05 -24.45 42.07
CA ILE A 9 -38.51 -24.54 41.97
C ILE A 9 -39.12 -23.49 42.90
N SER A 10 -39.76 -22.49 42.31
CA SER A 10 -40.38 -21.31 42.95
C SER A 10 -41.91 -21.37 42.85
N GLY A 11 -42.64 -20.77 43.80
CA GLY A 11 -44.08 -20.48 43.63
C GLY A 11 -45.07 -21.61 43.93
N MET A 12 -44.60 -22.82 44.29
CA MET A 12 -45.50 -23.98 44.52
C MET A 12 -46.41 -23.85 45.75
N ALA A 13 -46.05 -23.05 46.76
CA ALA A 13 -46.78 -22.98 48.04
C ALA A 13 -47.75 -21.79 48.16
N THR A 14 -47.55 -20.73 47.37
CA THR A 14 -48.26 -19.45 47.51
C THR A 14 -48.92 -18.96 46.22
N GLY A 15 -48.55 -19.51 45.05
CA GLY A 15 -49.01 -19.03 43.74
C GLY A 15 -48.42 -17.67 43.33
N MET A 16 -47.44 -17.14 44.06
CA MET A 16 -46.74 -15.91 43.71
C MET A 16 -45.58 -16.20 42.76
N ASP A 17 -45.50 -15.43 41.67
CA ASP A 17 -44.35 -15.45 40.75
C ASP A 17 -43.17 -14.68 41.37
N THR A 18 -42.47 -15.35 42.29
CA THR A 18 -41.35 -14.73 43.01
C THR A 18 -40.16 -14.46 42.08
N GLU A 19 -40.03 -15.20 40.98
CA GLU A 19 -38.95 -15.00 40.00
C GLU A 19 -39.12 -13.68 39.26
N THR A 20 -40.33 -13.39 38.76
CA THR A 20 -40.65 -12.10 38.13
C THR A 20 -40.54 -10.94 39.12
N MET A 21 -40.97 -11.12 40.37
CA MET A 21 -40.85 -10.06 41.39
C MET A 21 -39.38 -9.77 41.76
N ILE A 22 -38.55 -10.80 41.93
CA ILE A 22 -37.11 -10.63 42.18
C ILE A 22 -36.45 -9.95 40.98
N LYS A 23 -36.79 -10.35 39.76
CA LYS A 23 -36.28 -9.71 38.54
C LYS A 23 -36.62 -8.21 38.51
N GLN A 24 -37.87 -7.84 38.77
CA GLN A 24 -38.31 -6.44 38.83
C GLN A 24 -37.58 -5.63 39.93
N LEU A 25 -37.33 -6.22 41.10
CA LEU A 25 -36.54 -5.58 42.17
C LEU A 25 -35.08 -5.40 41.75
N MET A 26 -34.52 -6.39 41.05
CA MET A 26 -33.16 -6.33 40.53
C MET A 26 -33.00 -5.31 39.40
N ASP A 27 -34.03 -5.07 38.59
CA ASP A 27 -33.96 -4.10 37.49
C ASP A 27 -33.73 -2.66 38.00
N ALA A 28 -34.31 -2.30 39.14
CA ALA A 28 -34.02 -1.02 39.80
C ALA A 28 -32.57 -0.93 40.33
N GLU A 29 -32.03 -2.04 40.83
CA GLU A 29 -30.66 -2.10 41.34
C GLU A 29 -29.61 -2.12 40.22
N LYS A 30 -29.95 -2.67 39.04
CA LYS A 30 -29.09 -2.73 37.85
C LYS A 30 -28.81 -1.36 37.22
N ILE A 31 -29.57 -0.31 37.54
CA ILE A 31 -29.38 1.05 36.96
C ILE A 31 -27.92 1.51 37.06
N ARG A 32 -27.25 1.21 38.17
CA ARG A 32 -25.83 1.56 38.38
C ARG A 32 -24.90 0.78 37.45
N LEU A 33 -25.13 -0.52 37.32
CA LEU A 33 -24.38 -1.39 36.41
C LEU A 33 -24.54 -0.91 34.96
N THR A 34 -25.79 -0.70 34.51
CA THR A 34 -26.10 -0.19 33.17
C THR A 34 -25.39 1.12 32.88
N LYS A 35 -25.30 2.03 33.86
CA LYS A 35 -24.56 3.28 33.71
C LYS A 35 -23.06 3.04 33.48
N TYR A 36 -22.45 2.10 34.19
CA TYR A 36 -21.04 1.76 33.98
C TYR A 36 -20.80 1.09 32.63
N GLU A 37 -21.69 0.18 32.20
CA GLU A 37 -21.64 -0.44 30.87
C GLU A 37 -21.75 0.59 29.76
N GLN A 38 -22.69 1.54 29.88
CA GLN A 38 -22.82 2.66 28.94
C GLN A 38 -21.56 3.54 28.92
N GLN A 39 -20.95 3.82 30.07
CA GLN A 39 -19.70 4.58 30.12
C GLN A 39 -18.53 3.83 29.45
N LYS A 40 -18.44 2.51 29.66
CA LYS A 40 -17.46 1.66 28.96
C LYS A 40 -17.68 1.71 27.45
N GLN A 41 -18.91 1.56 27.00
CA GLN A 41 -19.24 1.58 25.57
C GLN A 41 -18.90 2.92 24.91
N ILE A 42 -19.19 4.05 25.60
CA ILE A 42 -18.80 5.38 25.12
C ILE A 42 -17.28 5.48 24.98
N LYS A 43 -16.50 4.98 25.94
CA LYS A 43 -15.03 4.98 25.85
C LYS A 43 -14.53 4.15 24.68
N LEU A 44 -15.10 2.97 24.45
CA LEU A 44 -14.76 2.12 23.30
C LEU A 44 -15.05 2.82 21.97
N TRP A 45 -16.20 3.47 21.83
CA TRP A 45 -16.51 4.25 20.62
C TRP A 45 -15.62 5.48 20.45
N THR A 46 -15.22 6.13 21.55
CA THR A 46 -14.24 7.21 21.51
C THR A 46 -12.88 6.68 21.05
N GLN A 47 -12.44 5.53 21.57
CA GLN A 47 -11.20 4.86 21.15
C GLN A 47 -11.21 4.52 19.66
N GLU A 48 -12.29 3.89 19.20
CA GLU A 48 -12.53 3.58 17.79
C GLU A 48 -12.45 4.84 16.91
N SER A 49 -13.05 5.94 17.36
CA SER A 49 -13.04 7.20 16.61
C SER A 49 -11.64 7.80 16.48
N TYR A 50 -10.82 7.75 17.53
CA TYR A 50 -9.41 8.16 17.47
C TYR A 50 -8.60 7.25 16.55
N ASN A 51 -8.77 5.94 16.66
CA ASN A 51 -8.06 4.97 15.82
C ASN A 51 -8.40 5.16 14.33
N ASN A 52 -9.65 5.48 14.01
CA ASN A 52 -10.06 5.81 12.64
C ASN A 52 -9.40 7.10 12.14
N ILE A 53 -9.27 8.13 12.99
CA ILE A 53 -8.56 9.37 12.63
C ILE A 53 -7.08 9.09 12.36
N ASN A 54 -6.41 8.32 13.23
CA ASN A 54 -5.01 7.95 12.99
C ASN A 54 -4.83 7.13 11.72
N LYS A 55 -5.78 6.25 11.42
CA LYS A 55 -5.80 5.50 10.16
C LYS A 55 -5.93 6.44 8.96
N ASP A 56 -6.82 7.43 9.01
CA ASP A 56 -6.98 8.42 7.94
C ASP A 56 -5.71 9.26 7.73
N ILE A 57 -5.04 9.69 8.81
CA ILE A 57 -3.77 10.41 8.75
C ILE A 57 -2.67 9.51 8.17
N ALA A 58 -2.56 8.26 8.62
CA ALA A 58 -1.57 7.32 8.13
C ALA A 58 -1.72 7.06 6.62
N ASN A 59 -2.95 6.79 6.16
CA ASN A 59 -3.24 6.58 4.75
C ASN A 59 -2.94 7.83 3.92
N PHE A 60 -3.28 9.02 4.42
CA PHE A 60 -2.90 10.27 3.75
C PHE A 60 -1.39 10.31 3.51
N ILE A 61 -0.57 10.12 4.54
CA ILE A 61 0.90 10.17 4.43
C ILE A 61 1.41 9.11 3.44
N LEU A 62 0.93 7.87 3.53
CA LEU A 62 1.42 6.76 2.69
C LEU A 62 1.01 6.95 1.23
N ASP A 63 -0.25 7.32 0.99
CA ASP A 63 -0.77 7.52 -0.36
C ASP A 63 -0.09 8.72 -1.03
N THR A 64 0.13 9.82 -0.31
CA THR A 64 0.81 10.99 -0.88
C THR A 64 2.31 10.76 -1.08
N LYS A 65 2.99 10.04 -0.18
CA LYS A 65 4.38 9.62 -0.39
C LYS A 65 4.50 8.79 -1.67
N LYS A 66 3.58 7.85 -1.89
CA LYS A 66 3.55 7.02 -3.09
C LYS A 66 3.30 7.85 -4.36
N ASP A 67 2.30 8.71 -4.35
CA ASP A 67 1.92 9.51 -5.53
C ASP A 67 3.01 10.50 -5.96
N LEU A 68 3.74 11.03 -4.98
CA LEU A 68 4.84 11.98 -5.18
C LEU A 68 6.20 11.30 -5.38
N GLU A 69 6.26 9.96 -5.34
CA GLU A 69 7.50 9.16 -5.44
C GLU A 69 8.53 9.50 -4.36
N ILE A 70 8.07 9.72 -3.13
CA ILE A 70 8.91 9.97 -1.96
C ILE A 70 9.32 8.62 -1.37
N ASN A 71 10.62 8.43 -1.16
CA ASN A 71 11.15 7.21 -0.57
C ASN A 71 10.87 7.16 0.96
N SER A 72 11.26 6.05 1.59
CA SER A 72 11.06 5.83 3.03
C SER A 72 11.80 6.83 3.93
N VAL A 73 12.83 7.50 3.41
CA VAL A 73 13.61 8.53 4.14
C VAL A 73 13.12 9.95 3.85
N GLY A 74 11.97 10.12 3.19
CA GLY A 74 11.37 11.43 2.93
C GLY A 74 11.98 12.17 1.73
N THR A 75 12.96 11.59 1.05
CA THR A 75 13.57 12.18 -0.14
C THR A 75 12.79 11.82 -1.40
N LEU A 76 12.71 12.78 -2.31
CA LEU A 76 12.19 12.58 -3.65
C LEU A 76 13.09 11.59 -4.41
N SER A 77 12.55 10.41 -4.75
CA SER A 77 13.38 9.28 -5.23
C SER A 77 13.81 9.40 -6.68
N SER A 78 12.97 10.01 -7.52
CA SER A 78 13.25 10.17 -8.94
C SER A 78 12.69 11.48 -9.47
N ALA A 79 11.45 11.82 -9.10
CA ALA A 79 10.74 12.94 -9.73
C ALA A 79 10.90 12.98 -11.25
N SER A 80 10.86 11.79 -11.84
CA SER A 80 10.79 11.59 -13.28
C SER A 80 9.65 12.40 -13.90
N TRP A 81 8.57 12.59 -13.15
CA TRP A 81 7.41 13.42 -13.49
C TRP A 81 7.70 14.91 -13.68
N MET A 82 8.90 15.41 -13.33
CA MET A 82 9.26 16.82 -13.51
C MET A 82 9.78 17.14 -14.91
N LYS A 83 10.27 16.14 -15.65
CA LYS A 83 10.96 16.35 -16.91
C LYS A 83 10.21 15.69 -18.04
N LYS A 84 10.02 16.43 -19.12
CA LYS A 84 9.42 15.95 -20.35
C LYS A 84 10.48 15.90 -21.44
N ALA A 85 10.70 14.72 -21.99
CA ALA A 85 11.46 14.56 -23.21
C ALA A 85 10.51 14.58 -24.42
N THR A 86 10.84 15.36 -25.44
CA THR A 86 10.11 15.41 -26.71
C THR A 86 11.10 15.17 -27.84
N ALA A 87 10.87 14.15 -28.65
CA ALA A 87 11.65 13.91 -29.87
C ALA A 87 11.05 14.71 -31.04
N SER A 88 11.90 15.24 -31.91
CA SER A 88 11.49 15.91 -33.14
C SER A 88 10.81 14.97 -34.13
N ASP A 89 11.12 13.66 -34.06
CA ASP A 89 10.53 12.62 -34.89
C ASP A 89 10.37 11.30 -34.10
N THR A 90 9.13 10.99 -33.74
CA THR A 90 8.76 9.77 -32.99
C THR A 90 8.79 8.50 -33.86
N SER A 91 8.98 8.62 -35.18
CA SER A 91 9.22 7.47 -36.05
C SER A 91 10.65 6.93 -35.92
N ILE A 92 11.59 7.78 -35.50
CA ILE A 92 13.01 7.44 -35.33
C ILE A 92 13.26 6.91 -33.92
N ALA A 93 12.79 7.63 -32.90
CA ALA A 93 12.95 7.21 -31.51
C ALA A 93 11.83 7.75 -30.61
N ASP A 94 11.40 6.92 -29.66
CA ASP A 94 10.68 7.41 -28.49
C ASP A 94 11.68 7.72 -27.38
N VAL A 95 11.37 8.74 -26.59
CA VAL A 95 12.26 9.28 -25.56
C VAL A 95 11.50 9.52 -24.27
N ILE A 96 12.13 9.18 -23.15
CA ILE A 96 11.62 9.38 -21.82
C ILE A 96 12.75 10.00 -20.99
N ALA A 97 12.48 11.14 -20.36
CA ALA A 97 13.41 11.74 -19.43
C ALA A 97 13.39 10.97 -18.10
N THR A 98 14.56 10.65 -17.57
CA THR A 98 14.69 10.22 -16.17
C THR A 98 15.06 11.40 -15.27
N SER A 99 15.07 11.15 -13.96
CA SER A 99 15.46 12.12 -12.91
C SER A 99 16.79 12.82 -13.19
N SER A 100 17.78 12.09 -13.71
CA SER A 100 19.14 12.56 -13.96
C SER A 100 19.32 13.25 -15.31
N SER A 101 18.27 13.35 -16.14
CA SER A 101 18.35 14.03 -17.43
C SER A 101 18.70 15.50 -17.24
N VAL A 102 19.57 16.05 -18.08
CA VAL A 102 19.87 17.48 -18.05
C VAL A 102 18.87 18.22 -18.95
N THR A 103 18.31 19.33 -18.48
CA THR A 103 17.42 20.17 -19.29
C THR A 103 18.19 20.77 -20.46
N GLY A 104 17.60 20.74 -21.66
CA GLY A 104 18.23 21.27 -22.86
C GLY A 104 17.90 20.48 -24.12
N THR A 105 18.57 20.87 -25.20
CA THR A 105 18.42 20.25 -26.50
C THR A 105 19.58 19.28 -26.75
N HIS A 106 19.24 18.02 -26.99
CA HIS A 106 20.18 16.97 -27.33
C HIS A 106 19.96 16.51 -28.78
N THR A 107 21.02 16.03 -29.42
CA THR A 107 20.98 15.49 -30.78
C THR A 107 21.34 14.02 -30.78
N ILE A 108 20.50 13.21 -31.42
CA ILE A 108 20.75 11.79 -31.62
C ILE A 108 20.75 11.45 -33.11
N ASN A 109 21.69 10.61 -33.51
CA ASN A 109 21.71 9.98 -34.82
C ASN A 109 21.88 8.48 -34.64
N ILE A 110 20.85 7.73 -35.02
CA ILE A 110 20.86 6.27 -35.01
C ILE A 110 21.35 5.80 -36.37
N THR A 111 22.55 5.23 -36.42
CA THR A 111 23.16 4.76 -37.67
C THR A 111 22.86 3.29 -37.94
N GLN A 112 22.65 2.50 -36.88
CA GLN A 112 22.27 1.09 -36.95
C GLN A 112 21.40 0.70 -35.75
N LEU A 113 20.40 -0.16 -35.97
CA LEU A 113 19.59 -0.75 -34.90
C LEU A 113 20.23 -2.05 -34.40
N ALA A 114 19.96 -2.36 -33.13
CA ALA A 114 20.29 -3.66 -32.59
C ALA A 114 19.39 -4.71 -33.24
N GLU A 115 19.99 -5.77 -33.75
CA GLU A 115 19.32 -6.89 -34.39
C GLU A 115 19.69 -8.18 -33.66
N GLY A 116 18.72 -9.08 -33.52
CA GLY A 116 18.98 -10.47 -33.13
C GLY A 116 19.29 -11.33 -34.35
N VAL A 117 19.60 -12.60 -34.12
CA VAL A 117 19.74 -13.56 -35.21
C VAL A 117 18.37 -14.10 -35.56
N ASN A 118 18.01 -14.09 -36.85
CA ASN A 118 16.78 -14.67 -37.36
C ASN A 118 17.11 -15.65 -38.48
N LYS A 119 16.66 -16.88 -38.34
CA LYS A 119 16.88 -17.97 -39.28
C LYS A 119 15.55 -18.67 -39.56
N ALA A 120 15.38 -19.08 -40.80
CA ALA A 120 14.21 -19.83 -41.22
C ALA A 120 14.65 -20.86 -42.25
N SER A 121 13.92 -21.98 -42.36
CA SER A 121 14.16 -22.94 -43.44
C SER A 121 14.10 -22.24 -44.79
N GLN A 122 15.09 -22.46 -45.67
CA GLN A 122 15.20 -21.71 -46.94
C GLN A 122 14.10 -22.11 -47.93
N SER A 123 13.66 -23.37 -47.90
CA SER A 123 12.55 -23.91 -48.68
C SER A 123 11.38 -24.36 -47.80
N GLU A 124 10.24 -24.63 -48.44
CA GLU A 124 9.13 -25.31 -47.78
C GLU A 124 9.55 -26.73 -47.40
N LEU A 125 9.30 -27.09 -46.14
CA LEU A 125 9.59 -28.42 -45.64
C LEU A 125 8.58 -29.39 -46.27
N GLY A 126 9.09 -30.41 -46.97
CA GLY A 126 8.31 -31.43 -47.69
C GLY A 126 7.59 -32.44 -46.79
N VAL A 127 7.09 -31.98 -45.65
CA VAL A 127 6.46 -32.76 -44.59
C VAL A 127 4.94 -32.69 -44.70
N THR A 128 4.25 -33.80 -44.42
CA THR A 128 2.79 -33.90 -44.47
C THR A 128 2.17 -33.88 -43.08
N ASN A 129 2.75 -34.66 -42.15
CA ASN A 129 2.38 -34.66 -40.74
C ASN A 129 3.30 -33.77 -39.89
N GLY A 130 4.37 -33.24 -40.47
CA GLY A 130 5.24 -32.27 -39.80
C GLY A 130 6.21 -32.91 -38.81
N THR A 131 6.57 -34.18 -39.00
CA THR A 131 7.44 -34.96 -38.11
C THR A 131 8.90 -34.95 -38.57
N LEU A 132 9.83 -35.20 -37.64
CA LEU A 132 11.27 -35.18 -37.92
C LEU A 132 11.70 -36.34 -38.85
N ASP A 133 11.03 -37.48 -38.81
CA ASP A 133 11.27 -38.62 -39.72
C ASP A 133 10.93 -38.28 -41.18
N GLU A 134 9.81 -37.58 -41.43
CA GLU A 134 9.43 -37.07 -42.76
C GLU A 134 10.45 -36.04 -43.27
N LEU A 135 11.09 -35.31 -42.36
CA LEU A 135 12.19 -34.39 -42.66
C LEU A 135 13.53 -35.15 -42.91
N GLY A 136 13.56 -36.47 -42.70
CA GLY A 136 14.71 -37.33 -42.97
C GLY A 136 15.65 -37.53 -41.78
N VAL A 137 15.17 -37.30 -40.55
CA VAL A 137 15.86 -37.61 -39.28
C VAL A 137 15.44 -39.00 -38.82
N ALA A 138 16.25 -40.01 -39.14
CA ALA A 138 15.86 -41.42 -39.01
C ALA A 138 16.00 -42.02 -37.59
N ALA A 139 16.65 -41.32 -36.66
CA ALA A 139 16.93 -41.82 -35.31
C ALA A 139 16.78 -40.71 -34.27
N ASP A 140 16.50 -41.13 -33.04
CA ASP A 140 16.52 -40.27 -31.86
C ASP A 140 17.92 -39.69 -31.65
N GLY A 141 17.98 -38.46 -31.14
CA GLY A 141 19.23 -37.75 -31.00
C GLY A 141 19.13 -36.51 -30.14
N SER A 142 20.16 -35.69 -30.21
CA SER A 142 20.21 -34.39 -29.55
C SER A 142 20.93 -33.34 -30.39
N ILE A 143 20.59 -32.08 -30.10
CA ILE A 143 21.29 -30.88 -30.55
C ILE A 143 21.93 -30.24 -29.31
N THR A 144 23.22 -29.95 -29.39
CA THR A 144 23.95 -29.24 -28.34
C THR A 144 24.15 -27.79 -28.77
N PHE A 145 23.48 -26.90 -28.05
CA PHE A 145 23.68 -25.47 -28.15
C PHE A 145 24.73 -25.01 -27.14
N GLU A 146 25.48 -23.97 -27.50
CA GLU A 146 26.39 -23.28 -26.61
C GLU A 146 25.91 -21.85 -26.41
N ILE A 147 25.84 -21.41 -25.15
CA ILE A 147 25.46 -20.05 -24.77
C ILE A 147 26.55 -19.45 -23.89
N ASP A 148 26.68 -18.13 -23.95
CA ASP A 148 27.49 -17.37 -23.01
C ASP A 148 26.57 -16.78 -21.93
N VAL A 149 26.84 -17.12 -20.67
CA VAL A 149 26.17 -16.54 -19.51
C VAL A 149 27.25 -15.88 -18.67
N ASP A 150 27.24 -14.55 -18.60
CA ASP A 150 28.15 -13.73 -17.80
C ASP A 150 29.66 -13.99 -18.07
N GLY A 151 30.02 -14.26 -19.33
CA GLY A 151 31.39 -14.56 -19.76
C GLY A 151 31.80 -16.01 -19.54
N THR A 152 30.86 -16.87 -19.13
CA THR A 152 31.08 -18.32 -18.97
C THR A 152 30.30 -19.09 -20.04
N THR A 153 31.04 -19.85 -20.85
CA THR A 153 30.47 -20.76 -21.83
C THR A 153 29.74 -21.93 -21.16
N LYS A 154 28.43 -22.06 -21.41
CA LYS A 154 27.60 -23.18 -20.99
C LYS A 154 27.05 -23.93 -22.21
N THR A 155 26.80 -25.23 -22.04
CA THR A 155 26.19 -26.07 -23.09
C THR A 155 24.82 -26.57 -22.65
N VAL A 156 23.90 -26.67 -23.60
CA VAL A 156 22.52 -27.14 -23.37
C VAL A 156 22.20 -28.19 -24.43
N ASN A 157 21.76 -29.36 -23.98
CA ASN A 157 21.36 -30.45 -24.86
C ASN A 157 19.84 -30.47 -25.02
N VAL A 158 19.37 -30.35 -26.26
CA VAL A 158 17.98 -30.52 -26.65
C VAL A 158 17.83 -31.89 -27.28
N SER A 159 17.20 -32.82 -26.57
CA SER A 159 16.91 -34.16 -27.09
C SER A 159 15.63 -34.17 -27.93
N TYR A 160 15.60 -35.00 -28.96
CA TYR A 160 14.43 -35.22 -29.81
C TYR A 160 14.32 -36.70 -30.19
N LYS A 161 13.12 -37.14 -30.55
CA LYS A 161 12.85 -38.44 -31.16
C LYS A 161 12.53 -38.28 -32.64
N SER A 162 12.80 -39.29 -33.46
CA SER A 162 12.45 -39.24 -34.88
C SER A 162 10.94 -39.05 -35.13
N THR A 163 10.09 -39.52 -34.21
CA THR A 163 8.63 -39.38 -34.26
C THR A 163 8.10 -38.03 -33.77
N ASP A 164 8.94 -37.17 -33.18
CA ASP A 164 8.51 -35.87 -32.67
C ASP A 164 8.10 -34.96 -33.83
N SER A 165 7.11 -34.09 -33.60
CA SER A 165 6.76 -33.06 -34.57
C SER A 165 7.77 -31.92 -34.56
N LEU A 166 7.82 -31.13 -35.64
CA LEU A 166 8.59 -29.89 -35.71
C LEU A 166 8.14 -28.86 -34.67
N SER A 167 6.86 -28.88 -34.31
CA SER A 167 6.34 -28.09 -33.19
C SER A 167 6.87 -28.59 -31.84
N ASP A 168 7.00 -29.90 -31.65
CA ASP A 168 7.59 -30.47 -30.43
C ASP A 168 9.07 -30.12 -30.32
N LEU A 169 9.83 -30.17 -31.43
CA LEU A 169 11.21 -29.70 -31.45
C LEU A 169 11.32 -28.21 -31.13
N ALA A 170 10.45 -27.38 -31.72
CA ALA A 170 10.41 -25.94 -31.41
C ALA A 170 10.13 -25.69 -29.92
N ASN A 171 9.18 -26.42 -29.34
CA ASN A 171 8.88 -26.35 -27.91
C ASN A 171 10.06 -26.85 -27.05
N ALA A 172 10.75 -27.91 -27.47
CA ALA A 172 11.92 -28.42 -26.77
C ALA A 172 13.05 -27.38 -26.75
N ILE A 173 13.29 -26.67 -27.85
CA ILE A 173 14.26 -25.56 -27.92
C ILE A 173 13.82 -24.39 -27.02
N ASN A 174 12.54 -23.99 -27.07
CA ASN A 174 12.02 -22.86 -26.29
C ASN A 174 12.12 -23.08 -24.77
N ASN A 175 11.97 -24.33 -24.34
CA ASN A 175 11.94 -24.72 -22.92
C ASN A 175 13.28 -25.25 -22.40
N ALA A 176 14.28 -25.40 -23.26
CA ALA A 176 15.57 -25.95 -22.84
C ALA A 176 16.37 -24.92 -22.02
N THR A 177 16.90 -25.41 -20.91
CA THR A 177 17.67 -24.62 -19.93
C THR A 177 18.99 -25.29 -19.61
N THR A 178 19.93 -24.50 -19.10
CA THR A 178 21.13 -25.04 -18.45
C THR A 178 20.76 -25.81 -17.18
N VAL A 179 21.75 -26.51 -16.60
CA VAL A 179 21.60 -27.18 -15.29
C VAL A 179 21.21 -26.18 -14.19
N ASP A 180 21.60 -24.92 -14.34
CA ASP A 180 21.33 -23.84 -13.37
C ASP A 180 19.99 -23.13 -13.62
N GLY A 181 19.23 -23.54 -14.64
CA GLY A 181 17.93 -22.96 -14.99
C GLY A 181 17.98 -21.77 -15.95
N ASP A 182 19.13 -21.45 -16.53
CA ASP A 182 19.26 -20.36 -17.50
C ASP A 182 18.62 -20.77 -18.84
N SER A 183 17.80 -19.89 -19.42
CA SER A 183 17.22 -20.13 -20.75
C SER A 183 18.28 -20.06 -21.85
N LEU A 184 18.10 -20.85 -22.91
CA LEU A 184 18.89 -20.77 -24.15
C LEU A 184 18.93 -19.37 -24.80
N GLY A 185 17.98 -18.48 -24.47
CA GLY A 185 17.87 -17.19 -25.15
C GLY A 185 17.40 -17.30 -26.61
N LEU A 186 16.86 -18.46 -27.01
CA LEU A 186 16.34 -18.73 -28.35
C LEU A 186 14.81 -18.85 -28.34
N GLN A 187 14.21 -18.55 -29.50
CA GLN A 187 12.81 -18.75 -29.83
C GLN A 187 12.69 -19.51 -31.15
N ALA A 188 12.11 -20.69 -31.09
CA ALA A 188 11.82 -21.53 -32.23
C ALA A 188 10.30 -21.66 -32.46
N SER A 189 9.88 -21.76 -33.72
CA SER A 189 8.50 -22.03 -34.08
C SER A 189 8.42 -22.78 -35.40
N TYR A 190 7.34 -23.54 -35.59
CA TYR A 190 7.01 -24.17 -36.87
C TYR A 190 5.65 -23.68 -37.32
N ASP A 191 5.59 -23.08 -38.51
CA ASP A 191 4.35 -22.69 -39.16
C ASP A 191 3.94 -23.77 -40.16
N SER A 192 2.85 -24.47 -39.86
CA SER A 192 2.31 -25.55 -40.70
C SER A 192 1.64 -25.05 -41.99
N THR A 193 1.24 -23.77 -42.04
CA THR A 193 0.66 -23.15 -43.24
C THR A 193 1.77 -22.76 -44.21
N ALA A 194 2.81 -22.09 -43.71
CA ALA A 194 3.98 -21.74 -44.50
C ALA A 194 4.92 -22.92 -44.74
N LYS A 195 4.74 -24.03 -44.00
CA LYS A 195 5.61 -25.20 -43.94
C LYS A 195 7.07 -24.83 -43.67
N ARG A 196 7.29 -23.90 -42.74
CA ARG A 196 8.63 -23.38 -42.42
C ARG A 196 8.91 -23.45 -40.94
N PHE A 197 10.16 -23.77 -40.64
CA PHE A 197 10.71 -23.70 -39.29
C PHE A 197 11.45 -22.38 -39.11
N PHE A 198 11.22 -21.69 -38.01
CA PHE A 198 11.85 -20.43 -37.64
C PHE A 198 12.64 -20.61 -36.36
N LEU A 199 13.81 -20.00 -36.30
CA LEU A 199 14.69 -19.96 -35.13
C LEU A 199 15.25 -18.54 -34.99
N SER A 200 15.10 -17.94 -33.83
CA SER A 200 15.52 -16.57 -33.56
C SER A 200 16.10 -16.43 -32.15
N THR A 201 16.89 -15.38 -31.91
CA THR A 201 17.31 -15.01 -30.56
C THR A 201 16.25 -14.13 -29.88
N LYS A 202 16.03 -14.33 -28.58
CA LYS A 202 15.15 -13.49 -27.74
C LYS A 202 15.71 -12.08 -27.57
N SER A 203 17.03 -11.98 -27.53
CA SER A 203 17.78 -10.74 -27.36
C SER A 203 18.34 -10.27 -28.71
N THR A 204 18.72 -9.00 -28.75
CA THR A 204 19.48 -8.38 -29.84
C THR A 204 20.94 -8.17 -29.41
N GLY A 205 21.77 -7.68 -30.32
CA GLY A 205 23.16 -7.34 -30.01
C GLY A 205 24.15 -8.44 -30.36
N VAL A 206 25.44 -8.12 -30.30
CA VAL A 206 26.53 -9.05 -30.67
C VAL A 206 26.59 -10.29 -29.78
N SER A 207 26.10 -10.19 -28.54
CA SER A 207 26.00 -11.33 -27.62
C SER A 207 24.84 -12.28 -27.96
N ALA A 208 23.84 -11.82 -28.71
CA ALA A 208 22.77 -12.67 -29.19
C ALA A 208 23.29 -13.52 -30.35
N GLN A 209 23.51 -14.81 -30.11
CA GLN A 209 24.12 -15.71 -31.08
C GLN A 209 23.43 -17.08 -31.08
N ILE A 210 23.51 -17.77 -32.22
CA ILE A 210 23.09 -19.17 -32.34
C ILE A 210 24.35 -20.01 -32.55
N LYS A 211 24.79 -20.70 -31.51
CA LYS A 211 25.98 -21.56 -31.57
C LYS A 211 25.59 -23.01 -31.34
N ILE A 212 25.81 -23.85 -32.34
CA ILE A 212 25.56 -25.29 -32.30
C ILE A 212 26.91 -26.01 -32.35
N THR A 213 27.19 -26.85 -31.36
CA THR A 213 28.44 -27.62 -31.26
C THR A 213 28.25 -29.09 -31.62
N SER A 214 27.01 -29.58 -31.57
CA SER A 214 26.64 -30.94 -32.02
C SER A 214 25.21 -30.94 -32.51
N ASP A 215 24.95 -31.65 -33.61
CA ASP A 215 23.63 -31.86 -34.18
C ASP A 215 23.60 -33.25 -34.81
N THR A 216 23.20 -34.23 -34.01
CA THR A 216 23.27 -35.65 -34.39
C THR A 216 22.38 -36.02 -35.58
N GLY A 217 21.32 -35.24 -35.82
CA GLY A 217 20.36 -35.46 -36.91
C GLY A 217 20.65 -34.64 -38.17
N GLY A 218 21.61 -33.72 -38.11
CA GLY A 218 21.87 -32.75 -39.17
C GLY A 218 20.64 -31.88 -39.46
N ILE A 219 19.86 -31.56 -38.44
CA ILE A 219 18.62 -30.77 -38.57
C ILE A 219 18.95 -29.34 -38.97
N PHE A 220 19.93 -28.73 -38.29
CA PHE A 220 20.33 -27.34 -38.44
C PHE A 220 21.65 -27.19 -39.19
N THR A 221 22.56 -28.17 -39.04
CA THR A 221 23.95 -28.02 -39.42
C THR A 221 24.39 -28.94 -40.56
N GLY A 222 25.38 -28.49 -41.35
CA GLY A 222 26.01 -29.25 -42.43
C GLY A 222 25.48 -28.90 -43.82
N VAL A 223 26.27 -29.23 -44.85
CA VAL A 223 26.02 -28.91 -46.28
C VAL A 223 24.71 -29.52 -46.81
N SER A 224 24.16 -30.52 -46.11
CA SER A 224 22.86 -31.15 -46.39
C SER A 224 21.91 -31.05 -45.19
N SER A 225 22.00 -29.96 -44.43
CA SER A 225 21.11 -29.65 -43.30
C SER A 225 19.65 -29.84 -43.72
N LYS A 226 18.85 -30.51 -42.88
CA LYS A 226 17.46 -30.82 -43.24
C LYS A 226 16.58 -29.59 -43.39
N LEU A 227 16.90 -28.51 -42.68
CA LEU A 227 16.22 -27.24 -42.81
C LEU A 227 16.81 -26.33 -43.90
N ASP A 228 17.89 -26.76 -44.55
CA ASP A 228 18.63 -25.97 -45.56
C ASP A 228 19.07 -24.60 -45.00
N THR A 229 19.35 -24.51 -43.70
CA THR A 229 19.70 -23.26 -43.01
C THR A 229 21.19 -23.05 -42.80
N ASP A 230 22.02 -24.03 -43.21
CA ASP A 230 23.44 -24.22 -42.89
C ASP A 230 23.93 -23.37 -41.71
N LEU A 231 23.50 -23.76 -40.50
CA LEU A 231 24.09 -23.23 -39.28
C LEU A 231 25.37 -24.01 -39.07
N THR A 232 26.52 -23.41 -39.36
CA THR A 232 27.80 -24.13 -39.30
C THR A 232 28.07 -24.66 -37.90
N LEU A 233 28.56 -25.90 -37.78
CA LEU A 233 29.04 -26.42 -36.50
C LEU A 233 30.27 -25.63 -36.05
N TYR A 234 30.25 -25.15 -34.80
CA TYR A 234 31.39 -24.47 -34.20
C TYR A 234 32.22 -25.45 -33.37
N ASN A 235 33.53 -25.53 -33.62
CA ASN A 235 34.43 -26.25 -32.71
C ASN A 235 34.90 -25.32 -31.59
N SER A 236 35.28 -25.91 -30.45
CA SER A 236 35.91 -25.18 -29.35
C SER A 236 37.21 -24.51 -29.82
N GLY A 237 37.18 -23.18 -29.99
CA GLY A 237 38.34 -22.36 -30.41
C GLY A 237 38.24 -21.74 -31.79
N ASP A 238 37.20 -22.02 -32.58
CA ASP A 238 36.97 -21.33 -33.86
C ASP A 238 36.53 -19.87 -33.62
N PRO A 239 37.14 -18.87 -34.30
CA PRO A 239 36.62 -17.50 -34.26
C PRO A 239 35.23 -17.49 -34.86
N ILE A 240 34.30 -16.80 -34.20
CA ILE A 240 32.92 -16.75 -34.62
C ILE A 240 32.86 -16.03 -35.97
N ASN A 241 32.55 -16.75 -37.05
CA ASN A 241 32.25 -16.10 -38.32
C ASN A 241 31.00 -15.23 -38.12
N ALA A 242 31.07 -13.97 -38.53
CA ALA A 242 30.13 -12.88 -38.25
C ALA A 242 28.69 -13.04 -38.82
N ILE A 243 28.28 -14.26 -39.20
CA ILE A 243 27.06 -14.53 -39.96
C ILE A 243 25.88 -14.93 -39.05
N ASP A 244 26.15 -15.47 -37.86
CA ASP A 244 25.13 -15.98 -36.91
C ASP A 244 25.20 -15.29 -35.53
N GLN A 245 25.63 -14.03 -35.51
CA GLN A 245 25.53 -13.13 -34.36
C GLN A 245 24.58 -11.97 -34.68
N GLY A 246 23.92 -11.46 -33.66
CA GLY A 246 23.18 -10.22 -33.73
C GLY A 246 24.10 -9.03 -33.92
N LYS A 247 23.51 -7.87 -34.12
CA LYS A 247 24.22 -6.60 -34.26
C LYS A 247 23.85 -5.68 -33.13
N ASP A 248 24.82 -4.93 -32.64
CA ASP A 248 24.54 -3.84 -31.70
C ASP A 248 23.93 -2.64 -32.41
N ALA A 249 23.12 -1.88 -31.70
CA ALA A 249 22.73 -0.54 -32.11
C ALA A 249 23.96 0.37 -32.07
N ILE A 250 24.10 1.23 -33.08
CA ILE A 250 25.18 2.21 -33.15
C ILE A 250 24.54 3.60 -33.24
N ILE A 251 24.93 4.48 -32.32
CA ILE A 251 24.41 5.84 -32.24
C ILE A 251 25.52 6.87 -32.11
N ASN A 252 25.20 8.10 -32.51
CA ASN A 252 25.95 9.29 -32.17
C ASN A 252 25.05 10.20 -31.31
N PHE A 253 25.58 10.72 -30.20
CA PHE A 253 24.84 11.54 -29.24
C PHE A 253 25.67 12.76 -28.83
N ASP A 254 25.16 13.97 -29.03
CA ASP A 254 25.80 15.25 -28.67
C ASP A 254 27.30 15.37 -29.02
N GLY A 255 27.67 14.85 -30.18
CA GLY A 255 29.04 14.88 -30.69
C GLY A 255 29.92 13.70 -30.28
N ALA A 256 29.47 12.84 -29.36
CA ALA A 256 30.07 11.53 -29.16
C ALA A 256 29.61 10.59 -30.28
N ASN A 257 30.57 9.93 -30.95
CA ASN A 257 30.30 9.11 -32.13
C ASN A 257 30.58 7.63 -31.86
N GLY A 258 29.76 6.75 -32.45
CA GLY A 258 29.98 5.30 -32.44
C GLY A 258 29.71 4.62 -31.11
N ILE A 259 28.76 5.14 -30.32
CA ILE A 259 28.32 4.51 -29.07
C ILE A 259 27.52 3.26 -29.42
N THR A 260 27.84 2.13 -28.79
CA THR A 260 27.21 0.84 -29.07
C THR A 260 26.32 0.37 -27.92
N TYR A 261 25.16 -0.19 -28.25
CA TYR A 261 24.24 -0.81 -27.29
C TYR A 261 23.76 -2.16 -27.80
N SER A 262 23.65 -3.15 -26.90
CA SER A 262 23.15 -4.48 -27.25
C SER A 262 21.64 -4.52 -27.56
N SER A 263 20.90 -3.46 -27.23
CA SER A 263 19.46 -3.39 -27.42
C SER A 263 19.01 -2.05 -28.00
N ASN A 264 17.83 -2.03 -28.63
CA ASN A 264 17.19 -0.80 -29.12
C ASN A 264 16.56 0.04 -28.00
N ASN A 265 16.49 -0.49 -26.78
CA ASN A 265 16.12 0.25 -25.58
C ASN A 265 17.37 0.49 -24.76
N PHE A 266 17.78 1.74 -24.64
CA PHE A 266 18.99 2.11 -23.91
C PHE A 266 18.83 3.44 -23.21
N THR A 267 19.64 3.68 -22.19
CA THR A 267 19.68 4.94 -21.47
C THR A 267 21.02 5.63 -21.71
N ILE A 268 20.97 6.90 -22.10
CA ILE A 268 22.16 7.74 -22.29
C ILE A 268 21.93 9.12 -21.70
N ASN A 269 22.87 9.60 -20.89
CA ASN A 269 22.79 10.91 -20.22
C ASN A 269 21.46 11.17 -19.49
N GLY A 270 20.91 10.14 -18.83
CA GLY A 270 19.62 10.21 -18.14
C GLY A 270 18.40 10.11 -19.05
N ILE A 271 18.55 9.93 -20.37
CA ILE A 271 17.43 9.80 -21.30
C ILE A 271 17.26 8.32 -21.65
N SER A 272 16.10 7.75 -21.38
CA SER A 272 15.72 6.44 -21.89
C SER A 272 15.18 6.58 -23.31
N ILE A 273 15.79 5.85 -24.24
CA ILE A 273 15.53 5.95 -25.68
C ILE A 273 15.13 4.58 -26.20
N THR A 274 14.03 4.54 -26.94
CA THR A 274 13.59 3.38 -27.73
C THR A 274 13.78 3.70 -29.20
N ALA A 275 14.87 3.19 -29.77
CA ALA A 275 15.19 3.32 -31.19
C ALA A 275 14.24 2.49 -32.06
N LYS A 276 13.67 3.11 -33.09
CA LYS A 276 12.70 2.49 -34.02
C LYS A 276 13.21 2.42 -35.45
N SER A 277 13.94 3.44 -35.90
CA SER A 277 14.55 3.48 -37.23
C SER A 277 15.89 4.19 -37.20
N THR A 278 16.67 4.02 -38.26
CA THR A 278 17.86 4.84 -38.48
C THR A 278 17.45 6.26 -38.90
N GLY A 279 18.26 7.25 -38.54
CA GLY A 279 17.97 8.65 -38.82
C GLY A 279 18.49 9.61 -37.74
N ASN A 280 18.24 10.91 -37.96
CA ASN A 280 18.56 11.95 -36.99
C ASN A 280 17.29 12.45 -36.29
N ALA A 281 17.39 12.74 -35.00
CA ALA A 281 16.34 13.39 -34.24
C ALA A 281 16.95 14.35 -33.21
N THR A 282 16.20 15.39 -32.88
CA THR A 282 16.50 16.31 -31.80
C THR A 282 15.60 15.96 -30.62
N ILE A 283 16.17 15.87 -29.43
CA ILE A 283 15.47 15.58 -28.19
C ILE A 283 15.48 16.85 -27.35
N GLN A 284 14.30 17.39 -27.08
CA GLN A 284 14.13 18.53 -26.17
C GLN A 284 13.73 18.00 -24.80
N ILE A 285 14.48 18.38 -23.76
CA ILE A 285 14.15 18.09 -22.37
C ILE A 285 13.81 19.40 -21.68
N ASP A 286 12.56 19.55 -21.27
CA ASP A 286 12.04 20.71 -20.56
C ASP A 286 11.31 20.26 -19.28
N THR A 287 11.00 21.19 -18.40
CA THR A 287 10.14 20.95 -17.23
C THR A 287 8.71 20.62 -17.67
N ASP A 288 8.15 19.51 -17.18
CA ASP A 288 6.73 19.20 -17.36
C ASP A 288 5.87 19.98 -16.36
N VAL A 289 5.60 21.24 -16.70
CA VAL A 289 4.83 22.16 -15.83
C VAL A 289 3.45 21.59 -15.48
N ASN A 290 2.80 20.87 -16.40
CA ASN A 290 1.47 20.33 -16.16
C ASN A 290 1.49 19.13 -15.22
N GLU A 291 2.41 18.19 -15.44
CA GLU A 291 2.53 17.02 -14.55
C GLU A 291 2.92 17.46 -13.13
N VAL A 292 3.88 18.40 -12.99
CA VAL A 292 4.25 18.97 -11.68
C VAL A 292 3.03 19.61 -11.00
N TYR A 293 2.26 20.42 -11.74
CA TYR A 293 1.05 21.04 -11.23
C TYR A 293 0.02 19.99 -10.77
N ASP A 294 -0.23 18.96 -11.57
CA ASP A 294 -1.22 17.92 -11.27
C ASP A 294 -0.81 17.10 -10.02
N LYS A 295 0.48 16.83 -9.83
CA LYS A 295 1.02 16.19 -8.62
C LYS A 295 0.80 17.04 -7.36
N ILE A 296 1.15 18.34 -7.43
CA ILE A 296 0.95 19.27 -6.30
C ILE A 296 -0.54 19.43 -6.00
N LYS A 297 -1.39 19.55 -7.02
CA LYS A 297 -2.84 19.62 -6.86
C LYS A 297 -3.42 18.36 -6.21
N GLY A 298 -3.03 17.17 -6.68
CA GLY A 298 -3.49 15.90 -6.11
C GLY A 298 -3.14 15.76 -4.63
N PHE A 299 -1.95 16.22 -4.23
CA PHE A 299 -1.57 16.30 -2.82
C PHE A 299 -2.49 17.24 -2.02
N ILE A 300 -2.74 18.45 -2.53
CA ILE A 300 -3.58 19.45 -1.89
C ILE A 300 -5.03 18.98 -1.75
N ASP A 301 -5.56 18.29 -2.75
CA ASP A 301 -6.91 17.73 -2.71
C ASP A 301 -7.05 16.68 -1.59
N LYS A 302 -6.08 15.76 -1.48
CA LYS A 302 -6.03 14.76 -0.40
C LYS A 302 -5.88 15.41 0.98
N TYR A 303 -5.03 16.44 1.08
CA TYR A 303 -4.88 17.22 2.30
C TYR A 303 -6.20 17.87 2.72
N ASN A 304 -6.88 18.53 1.78
CA ASN A 304 -8.14 19.21 2.02
C ASN A 304 -9.25 18.23 2.44
N GLU A 305 -9.27 17.01 1.89
CA GLU A 305 -10.19 15.95 2.30
C GLU A 305 -9.93 15.52 3.76
N LEU A 306 -8.68 15.29 4.13
CA LEU A 306 -8.30 14.93 5.50
C LEU A 306 -8.70 16.04 6.48
N ILE A 307 -8.33 17.29 6.18
CA ILE A 307 -8.68 18.46 7.01
C ILE A 307 -10.20 18.60 7.16
N ASP A 308 -10.98 18.32 6.11
CA ASP A 308 -12.44 18.32 6.19
C ASP A 308 -12.98 17.24 7.14
N LYS A 309 -12.45 16.01 7.05
CA LYS A 309 -12.79 14.89 7.94
C LYS A 309 -12.50 15.23 9.41
N LEU A 310 -11.31 15.74 9.71
CA LEU A 310 -10.90 16.14 11.06
C LEU A 310 -11.79 17.27 11.61
N ASN A 311 -12.01 18.32 10.82
CA ASN A 311 -12.87 19.44 11.20
C ASN A 311 -14.33 19.03 11.42
N LYS A 312 -14.85 18.08 10.62
CA LYS A 312 -16.18 17.50 10.84
C LYS A 312 -16.23 16.81 12.20
N LYS A 313 -15.25 15.96 12.54
CA LYS A 313 -15.22 15.22 13.82
C LYS A 313 -15.24 16.13 15.04
N ILE A 314 -14.47 17.22 15.03
CA ILE A 314 -14.47 18.18 16.15
C ILE A 314 -15.67 19.14 16.14
N GLY A 315 -16.34 19.30 15.00
CA GLY A 315 -17.50 20.17 14.82
C GLY A 315 -18.86 19.48 14.96
N GLU A 316 -18.91 18.15 15.05
CA GLU A 316 -20.13 17.36 15.16
C GLU A 316 -20.99 17.77 16.39
N LYS A 317 -22.31 17.86 16.20
CA LYS A 317 -23.25 18.11 17.29
C LYS A 317 -23.36 16.87 18.17
N ARG A 318 -23.18 17.04 19.48
CA ARG A 318 -23.35 15.96 20.46
C ARG A 318 -24.82 15.79 20.87
N TYR A 319 -25.42 14.64 20.58
CA TYR A 319 -26.75 14.27 21.08
C TYR A 319 -26.65 13.56 22.44
N ARG A 320 -26.79 14.31 23.53
CA ARG A 320 -26.62 13.80 24.91
C ARG A 320 -27.72 12.84 25.37
N ASP A 321 -28.89 12.91 24.75
CA ASP A 321 -30.05 12.08 25.12
C ASP A 321 -29.95 10.64 24.59
N TYR A 322 -29.10 10.42 23.59
CA TYR A 322 -28.86 9.11 22.98
C TYR A 322 -27.70 8.43 23.71
N LYS A 323 -28.05 7.52 24.63
CA LYS A 323 -27.09 6.69 25.36
C LYS A 323 -26.87 5.35 24.65
N PRO A 324 -25.74 4.66 24.86
CA PRO A 324 -25.58 3.30 24.35
C PRO A 324 -26.72 2.40 24.82
N LEU A 325 -27.29 1.65 23.87
CA LEU A 325 -28.40 0.74 24.14
C LEU A 325 -27.90 -0.47 24.95
N THR A 326 -28.69 -0.91 25.92
CA THR A 326 -28.48 -2.21 26.58
C THR A 326 -28.85 -3.35 25.64
N GLN A 327 -28.40 -4.57 25.94
CA GLN A 327 -28.79 -5.74 25.14
C GLN A 327 -30.31 -5.90 25.07
N GLU A 328 -31.00 -5.74 26.20
CA GLU A 328 -32.47 -5.81 26.26
C GLU A 328 -33.15 -4.72 25.40
N GLN A 329 -32.56 -3.53 25.30
CA GLN A 329 -33.06 -2.46 24.43
C GLN A 329 -32.82 -2.76 22.95
N LYS A 330 -31.66 -3.36 22.62
CA LYS A 330 -31.36 -3.80 21.25
C LYS A 330 -32.32 -4.90 20.81
N ASP A 331 -32.58 -5.87 21.67
CA ASP A 331 -33.49 -7.00 21.35
C ASP A 331 -34.96 -6.53 21.17
N ALA A 332 -35.32 -5.37 21.72
CA ALA A 332 -36.65 -4.78 21.62
C ALA A 332 -36.82 -3.78 20.44
N MET A 333 -35.77 -3.53 19.66
CA MET A 333 -35.76 -2.55 18.56
C MET A 333 -35.40 -3.23 17.23
N ASP A 334 -35.83 -2.62 16.11
CA ASP A 334 -35.41 -3.07 14.78
C ASP A 334 -33.97 -2.62 14.46
N GLU A 335 -33.31 -3.33 13.53
CA GLU A 335 -31.90 -3.10 13.19
C GLU A 335 -31.61 -1.68 12.68
N ASP A 336 -32.49 -1.11 11.87
CA ASP A 336 -32.28 0.22 11.28
C ASP A 336 -32.43 1.33 12.34
N THR A 337 -33.37 1.17 13.27
CA THR A 337 -33.49 2.05 14.42
C THR A 337 -32.28 1.93 15.35
N ILE A 338 -31.74 0.72 15.56
CA ILE A 338 -30.50 0.52 16.33
C ILE A 338 -29.34 1.27 15.67
N LYS A 339 -29.15 1.14 14.35
CA LYS A 339 -28.09 1.84 13.62
C LYS A 339 -28.20 3.36 13.77
N LEU A 340 -29.38 3.93 13.48
CA LEU A 340 -29.63 5.36 13.61
C LEU A 340 -29.43 5.86 15.06
N TRP A 341 -29.78 5.04 16.05
CA TRP A 341 -29.56 5.36 17.46
C TRP A 341 -28.07 5.36 17.81
N GLU A 342 -27.32 4.33 17.40
CA GLU A 342 -25.88 4.25 17.63
C GLU A 342 -25.13 5.36 16.90
N GLU A 343 -25.50 5.72 15.68
CA GLU A 343 -24.93 6.88 14.96
C GLU A 343 -25.11 8.17 15.76
N LYS A 344 -26.32 8.44 16.27
CA LYS A 344 -26.57 9.60 17.13
C LYS A 344 -25.81 9.51 18.45
N ALA A 345 -25.68 8.32 19.04
CA ALA A 345 -24.95 8.12 20.28
C ALA A 345 -23.42 8.30 20.11
N LYS A 346 -22.88 7.94 18.93
CA LYS A 346 -21.47 8.14 18.53
C LYS A 346 -21.17 9.59 18.10
N SER A 347 -22.17 10.35 17.68
CA SER A 347 -21.96 11.73 17.21
C SER A 347 -21.32 12.64 18.26
N GLY A 348 -20.38 13.48 17.84
CA GLY A 348 -19.76 14.49 18.70
C GLY A 348 -19.06 13.91 19.93
N LEU A 349 -18.56 12.67 19.83
CA LEU A 349 -17.68 12.07 20.85
C LEU A 349 -16.34 12.80 20.94
N LEU A 350 -15.85 13.31 19.82
CA LEU A 350 -14.60 14.06 19.68
C LEU A 350 -14.84 15.57 19.48
N ARG A 351 -16.03 16.06 19.85
CA ARG A 351 -16.36 17.48 19.71
C ARG A 351 -15.41 18.31 20.57
N ASN A 352 -14.79 19.33 19.97
CA ASN A 352 -13.76 20.17 20.59
C ASN A 352 -12.62 19.36 21.22
N ASP A 353 -12.27 18.24 20.62
CA ASP A 353 -11.15 17.43 21.11
C ASP A 353 -9.83 18.20 21.04
N GLU A 354 -9.08 18.19 22.14
CA GLU A 354 -7.84 18.95 22.28
C GLU A 354 -6.72 18.42 21.39
N VAL A 355 -6.59 17.10 21.27
CA VAL A 355 -5.52 16.47 20.47
C VAL A 355 -5.73 16.79 18.99
N ILE A 356 -6.94 16.59 18.47
CA ILE A 356 -7.25 16.88 17.06
C ILE A 356 -7.16 18.38 16.77
N THR A 357 -7.58 19.24 17.71
CA THR A 357 -7.44 20.69 17.56
C THR A 357 -5.97 21.11 17.51
N LYS A 358 -5.12 20.52 18.36
CA LYS A 358 -3.66 20.73 18.36
C LYS A 358 -3.09 20.34 17.00
N ILE A 359 -3.39 19.13 16.50
CA ILE A 359 -2.94 18.65 15.18
C ILE A 359 -3.30 19.69 14.11
N LEU A 360 -4.58 20.05 13.98
CA LEU A 360 -5.04 21.02 12.99
C LEU A 360 -4.32 22.38 13.10
N SER A 361 -4.05 22.83 14.33
CA SER A 361 -3.35 24.11 14.56
C SER A 361 -1.87 24.06 14.21
N THR A 362 -1.16 23.01 14.61
CA THR A 362 0.27 22.84 14.37
C THR A 362 0.55 22.66 12.88
N THR A 363 -0.18 21.74 12.25
CA THR A 363 -0.15 21.51 10.80
C THR A 363 -0.41 22.80 10.02
N ARG A 364 -1.38 23.61 10.44
CA ARG A 364 -1.67 24.89 9.80
C ARG A 364 -0.54 25.91 10.01
N SER A 365 0.03 26.01 11.21
CA SER A 365 1.14 26.93 11.51
C SER A 365 2.37 26.59 10.67
N GLY A 366 2.74 25.31 10.61
CA GLY A 366 3.91 24.83 9.89
C GLY A 366 3.90 25.17 8.40
N LEU A 367 2.71 25.29 7.78
CA LEU A 367 2.55 25.67 6.37
C LEU A 367 2.78 27.16 6.08
N TYR A 368 2.70 28.05 7.07
CA TYR A 368 3.01 29.48 6.89
C TYR A 368 4.43 29.86 7.31
N GLU A 369 5.09 28.99 8.06
CA GLU A 369 6.47 29.19 8.48
C GLU A 369 7.40 29.12 7.26
N PRO A 370 8.33 30.08 7.10
CA PRO A 370 9.26 30.04 5.98
C PRO A 370 10.19 28.83 6.03
N VAL A 371 10.72 28.45 4.87
CA VAL A 371 11.77 27.44 4.75
C VAL A 371 13.13 28.12 4.61
N TYR A 372 14.12 27.57 5.31
CA TYR A 372 15.48 28.10 5.36
C TYR A 372 16.46 27.15 4.65
N ASN A 373 17.48 27.71 4.00
CA ASN A 373 18.69 27.01 3.63
C ASN A 373 19.63 26.83 4.82
N ASP A 374 19.75 27.86 5.65
CA ASP A 374 20.54 27.89 6.88
C ASP A 374 19.77 28.70 7.92
N TYR A 375 19.13 28.03 8.87
CA TYR A 375 18.32 28.71 9.88
C TYR A 375 19.17 29.59 10.80
N SER A 376 20.44 29.22 11.05
CA SER A 376 21.36 29.96 11.91
C SER A 376 21.72 31.34 11.36
N ALA A 377 21.61 31.51 10.03
CA ALA A 377 21.86 32.77 9.33
C ALA A 377 20.68 33.77 9.36
N GLY A 378 19.59 33.45 10.07
CA GLY A 378 18.42 34.32 10.21
C GLY A 378 17.75 34.64 8.86
N ASP A 379 17.22 35.85 8.67
CA ASP A 379 16.48 36.22 7.45
C ASP A 379 17.30 36.05 6.16
N SER A 380 18.63 36.20 6.20
CA SER A 380 19.52 35.95 5.06
C SER A 380 19.68 34.48 4.70
N GLY A 381 19.30 33.57 5.59
CA GLY A 381 19.37 32.13 5.40
C GLY A 381 18.09 31.52 4.84
N LYS A 382 17.08 32.32 4.49
CA LYS A 382 15.85 31.85 3.84
C LYS A 382 16.14 31.21 2.48
N LEU A 383 15.25 30.33 2.04
CA LEU A 383 15.38 29.65 0.76
C LEU A 383 15.47 30.67 -0.39
N SER A 384 16.45 30.50 -1.28
CA SER A 384 16.55 31.30 -2.50
C SER A 384 15.42 30.95 -3.46
N GLY A 385 14.75 31.95 -4.04
CA GLY A 385 13.57 31.73 -4.88
C GLY A 385 12.31 31.89 -4.05
N TYR A 386 11.75 30.77 -3.57
CA TYR A 386 10.49 30.74 -2.82
C TYR A 386 10.70 30.26 -1.38
N SER A 387 10.40 31.11 -0.41
CA SER A 387 10.49 30.76 1.02
C SER A 387 9.12 30.49 1.64
N PHE A 388 8.03 30.95 1.03
CA PHE A 388 6.67 30.83 1.56
C PHE A 388 5.73 30.12 0.57
N LEU A 389 4.78 29.35 1.12
CA LEU A 389 3.75 28.65 0.34
C LEU A 389 2.93 29.60 -0.55
N THR A 390 2.70 30.82 -0.08
CA THR A 390 1.92 31.85 -0.79
C THR A 390 2.64 32.41 -2.02
N GLU A 391 3.97 32.33 -2.08
CA GLU A 391 4.76 32.82 -3.21
C GLU A 391 4.58 31.94 -4.46
N ILE A 392 4.31 30.65 -4.25
CA ILE A 392 4.00 29.69 -5.32
C ILE A 392 2.49 29.62 -5.63
N GLY A 393 1.70 30.57 -5.14
CA GLY A 393 0.27 30.65 -5.44
C GLY A 393 -0.64 29.73 -4.63
N ILE A 394 -0.12 29.08 -3.57
CA ILE A 394 -0.94 28.27 -2.67
C ILE A 394 -1.24 29.09 -1.42
N THR A 395 -2.52 29.30 -1.15
CA THR A 395 -2.97 30.09 0.00
C THR A 395 -3.87 29.26 0.90
N THR A 396 -4.06 29.70 2.13
CA THR A 396 -5.18 29.24 2.94
C THR A 396 -6.35 30.17 2.66
N GLY A 397 -7.54 29.64 2.39
CA GLY A 397 -8.73 30.48 2.20
C GLY A 397 -9.11 31.30 3.44
N GLU A 398 -10.36 31.77 3.47
CA GLU A 398 -10.88 32.51 4.62
C GLU A 398 -10.78 31.72 5.95
N TYR A 399 -10.94 32.40 7.08
CA TYR A 399 -11.01 31.74 8.40
C TYR A 399 -12.02 30.57 8.44
N GLN A 400 -13.07 30.66 7.63
CA GLN A 400 -14.11 29.64 7.47
C GLN A 400 -13.62 28.37 6.76
N SER A 401 -12.53 28.45 5.98
CA SER A 401 -11.92 27.32 5.29
C SER A 401 -11.20 26.36 6.26
N LYS A 402 -11.10 26.71 7.55
CA LYS A 402 -10.61 25.84 8.64
C LYS A 402 -9.27 25.13 8.36
N GLY A 403 -8.36 25.83 7.68
CA GLY A 403 -7.03 25.32 7.35
C GLY A 403 -6.92 24.62 5.99
N LYS A 404 -7.99 24.59 5.17
CA LYS A 404 -7.89 24.13 3.78
C LYS A 404 -7.01 25.06 2.93
N LEU A 405 -6.34 24.46 1.95
CA LEU A 405 -5.50 25.12 0.96
C LEU A 405 -6.29 25.39 -0.33
N GLU A 406 -6.00 26.52 -0.96
CA GLU A 406 -6.58 26.99 -2.22
C GLU A 406 -5.43 27.30 -3.19
N ILE A 407 -5.57 26.83 -4.43
CA ILE A 407 -4.54 26.95 -5.47
C ILE A 407 -4.93 28.05 -6.45
N ASP A 408 -4.04 29.03 -6.63
CA ASP A 408 -4.03 29.92 -7.79
C ASP A 408 -3.29 29.21 -8.93
N GLU A 409 -4.05 28.63 -9.87
CA GLU A 409 -3.50 27.81 -10.96
C GLU A 409 -2.50 28.58 -11.82
N THR A 410 -2.76 29.85 -12.11
CA THR A 410 -1.87 30.67 -12.94
C THR A 410 -0.56 30.92 -12.21
N LYS A 411 -0.61 31.36 -10.95
CA LYS A 411 0.62 31.62 -10.18
C LYS A 411 1.45 30.37 -9.94
N LEU A 412 0.81 29.23 -9.66
CA LEU A 412 1.54 27.99 -9.44
C LEU A 412 2.24 27.52 -10.73
N LYS A 413 1.55 27.57 -11.87
CA LYS A 413 2.17 27.22 -13.17
C LYS A 413 3.30 28.20 -13.53
N ASP A 414 3.13 29.49 -13.27
CA ASP A 414 4.17 30.50 -13.49
C ASP A 414 5.38 30.24 -12.57
N ALA A 415 5.17 29.90 -11.30
CA ALA A 415 6.24 29.59 -10.35
C ALA A 415 7.06 28.37 -10.79
N ILE A 416 6.37 27.30 -11.21
CA ILE A 416 7.00 26.07 -11.74
C ILE A 416 7.77 26.36 -13.03
N THR A 417 7.23 27.20 -13.92
CA THR A 417 7.87 27.55 -15.18
C THR A 417 9.16 28.35 -14.96
N ASN A 418 9.15 29.26 -13.99
CA ASN A 418 10.28 30.14 -13.72
C ASN A 418 11.40 29.44 -12.94
N ASP A 419 11.06 28.63 -11.94
CA ASP A 419 12.02 27.95 -11.07
C ASP A 419 11.39 26.71 -10.40
N VAL A 420 11.38 25.59 -11.13
CA VAL A 420 10.86 24.32 -10.61
C VAL A 420 11.67 23.81 -9.43
N ASP A 421 12.98 23.99 -9.44
CA ASP A 421 13.87 23.53 -8.38
C ASP A 421 13.56 24.28 -7.08
N GLY A 422 13.36 25.60 -7.13
CA GLY A 422 12.92 26.39 -5.98
C GLY A 422 11.56 25.99 -5.43
N VAL A 423 10.59 25.62 -6.28
CA VAL A 423 9.28 25.10 -5.82
C VAL A 423 9.47 23.78 -5.08
N LEU A 424 10.35 22.91 -5.55
CA LEU A 424 10.60 21.61 -4.94
C LEU A 424 11.38 21.72 -3.64
N ASP A 425 12.38 22.59 -3.58
CA ASP A 425 13.12 22.84 -2.36
C ASP A 425 12.17 23.38 -1.28
N LEU A 426 11.25 24.29 -1.63
CA LEU A 426 10.23 24.77 -0.69
C LEU A 426 9.36 23.62 -0.14
N LEU A 427 8.98 22.66 -0.98
CA LEU A 427 8.04 21.60 -0.60
C LEU A 427 8.72 20.38 0.05
N PHE A 428 9.88 19.97 -0.44
CA PHE A 428 10.47 18.64 -0.20
C PHE A 428 11.89 18.66 0.37
N LYS A 429 12.52 19.83 0.53
CA LYS A 429 13.87 19.93 1.08
C LYS A 429 14.01 19.12 2.36
N GLN A 430 15.13 18.42 2.49
CA GLN A 430 15.50 17.71 3.70
C GLN A 430 16.51 18.56 4.47
N ALA A 431 16.36 18.61 5.78
CA ALA A 431 17.35 19.22 6.65
C ALA A 431 18.58 18.31 6.79
N ASP A 432 19.70 18.89 7.25
CA ASP A 432 20.90 18.11 7.57
C ASP A 432 20.64 17.18 8.76
N ASP A 433 21.10 15.93 8.68
CA ASP A 433 20.97 14.93 9.75
C ASP A 433 21.61 15.40 11.07
N THR A 434 22.64 16.26 10.99
CA THR A 434 23.40 16.80 12.12
C THR A 434 22.76 18.04 12.77
N ALA A 435 21.74 18.62 12.13
CA ALA A 435 21.05 19.81 12.64
C ALA A 435 20.25 19.51 13.93
N THR A 436 20.07 20.54 14.76
CA THR A 436 19.19 20.48 15.94
C THR A 436 17.73 20.32 15.54
N ASP A 437 16.84 19.92 16.46
CA ASP A 437 15.41 19.74 16.13
C ASP A 437 14.74 21.03 15.61
N GLU A 438 15.16 22.20 16.11
CA GLU A 438 14.65 23.49 15.66
C GLU A 438 15.12 23.82 14.24
N GLU A 439 16.41 23.65 13.96
CA GLU A 439 17.00 23.82 12.63
C GLU A 439 16.39 22.81 11.64
N LYS A 440 16.23 21.55 12.04
CA LYS A 440 15.59 20.51 11.22
C LYS A 440 14.19 20.91 10.79
N ARG A 441 13.37 21.42 11.71
CA ARG A 441 12.03 21.91 11.37
C ARG A 441 12.09 23.08 10.39
N ALA A 442 12.94 24.06 10.65
CA ALA A 442 13.02 25.30 9.85
C ALA A 442 13.61 25.06 8.46
N GLU A 443 14.54 24.13 8.31
CA GLU A 443 15.25 23.81 7.07
C GLU A 443 14.58 22.71 6.25
N SER A 444 13.60 22.01 6.82
CA SER A 444 12.78 21.04 6.10
C SER A 444 11.72 21.74 5.25
N GLY A 445 11.48 21.17 4.07
CA GLY A 445 10.40 21.56 3.18
C GLY A 445 9.03 21.38 3.82
N LEU A 446 8.06 22.13 3.31
CA LEU A 446 6.73 22.23 3.92
C LEU A 446 5.99 20.90 4.01
N ILE A 447 6.15 19.99 3.03
CA ILE A 447 5.50 18.68 3.04
C ILE A 447 6.17 17.75 4.06
N THR A 448 7.50 17.78 4.16
CA THR A 448 8.23 17.04 5.19
C THR A 448 7.78 17.46 6.59
N ARG A 449 7.77 18.79 6.84
CA ARG A 449 7.28 19.38 8.09
C ARG A 449 5.83 19.00 8.39
N LEU A 450 4.97 19.01 7.36
CA LEU A 450 3.58 18.59 7.47
C LEU A 450 3.45 17.12 7.92
N TYR A 451 4.24 16.22 7.32
CA TYR A 451 4.25 14.82 7.72
C TYR A 451 4.73 14.65 9.16
N ASP A 452 5.77 15.38 9.57
CA ASP A 452 6.26 15.33 10.95
C ASP A 452 5.21 15.81 11.96
N ASP A 453 4.49 16.89 11.63
CA ASP A 453 3.39 17.40 12.45
C ASP A 453 2.25 16.38 12.57
N PHE A 454 1.90 15.71 11.47
CA PHE A 454 0.90 14.64 11.49
C PHE A 454 1.37 13.40 12.25
N ILE A 455 2.64 13.01 12.11
CA ILE A 455 3.23 11.87 12.82
C ILE A 455 3.24 12.15 14.33
N SER A 456 3.65 13.34 14.76
CA SER A 456 3.58 13.76 16.17
C SER A 456 2.14 13.74 16.68
N GLY A 457 1.20 14.19 15.85
CA GLY A 457 -0.24 14.06 16.12
C GLY A 457 -0.71 12.62 16.28
N MET A 458 -0.22 11.71 15.44
CA MET A 458 -0.52 10.29 15.52
C MET A 458 0.03 9.68 16.81
N GLU A 459 1.25 10.03 17.22
CA GLU A 459 1.87 9.64 18.49
C GLU A 459 1.00 10.10 19.68
N ASP A 460 0.55 11.36 19.70
CA ASP A 460 -0.38 11.89 20.72
C ASP A 460 -1.70 11.10 20.78
N ILE A 461 -2.24 10.71 19.62
CA ILE A 461 -3.46 9.91 19.54
C ILE A 461 -3.20 8.45 19.99
N ILE A 462 -2.06 7.85 19.65
CA ILE A 462 -1.68 6.50 20.10
C ILE A 462 -1.59 6.47 21.63
N ASP A 463 -1.01 7.49 22.25
CA ASP A 463 -0.97 7.61 23.71
C ASP A 463 -2.38 7.74 24.32
N LYS A 464 -3.30 8.36 23.58
CA LYS A 464 -4.69 8.54 24.00
C LYS A 464 -5.55 7.28 23.86
N SER A 465 -5.51 6.62 22.71
CA SER A 465 -6.43 5.54 22.31
C SER A 465 -5.77 4.20 22.04
N GLY A 466 -4.44 4.12 22.04
CA GLY A 466 -3.70 2.93 21.65
C GLY A 466 -3.65 2.77 20.13
N THR A 467 -3.12 1.65 19.68
CA THR A 467 -2.90 1.42 18.24
C THR A 467 -4.11 0.81 17.52
N GLY A 468 -5.03 0.18 18.26
CA GLY A 468 -6.07 -0.68 17.69
C GLY A 468 -5.44 -1.79 16.84
N ASP A 469 -6.07 -2.11 15.72
CA ASP A 469 -5.59 -3.13 14.77
C ASP A 469 -4.63 -2.56 13.70
N ASN A 470 -4.23 -1.29 13.81
CA ASN A 470 -3.46 -0.57 12.77
C ASN A 470 -1.95 -0.46 13.08
N SER A 471 -1.41 -1.31 13.94
CA SER A 471 -0.01 -1.21 14.39
C SER A 471 1.00 -1.32 13.23
N ASP A 472 0.72 -2.18 12.24
CA ASP A 472 1.58 -2.36 11.06
C ASP A 472 1.50 -1.13 10.14
N LEU A 473 0.29 -0.62 9.90
CA LEU A 473 0.05 0.60 9.11
C LEU A 473 0.85 1.79 9.66
N TYR A 474 0.91 1.94 10.99
CA TYR A 474 1.66 3.04 11.60
C TYR A 474 3.17 2.85 11.46
N ARG A 475 3.68 1.61 11.52
CA ARG A 475 5.09 1.31 11.29
C ARG A 475 5.51 1.60 9.84
N ASP A 476 4.60 1.42 8.88
CA ASP A 476 4.84 1.78 7.48
C ASP A 476 4.99 3.31 7.30
N VAL A 477 4.29 4.11 8.12
CA VAL A 477 4.45 5.58 8.14
C VAL A 477 5.82 5.98 8.69
N LYS A 478 6.17 5.43 9.86
CA LYS A 478 7.44 5.66 10.57
C LYS A 478 7.76 4.45 11.45
N THR A 479 8.86 3.75 11.18
CA THR A 479 9.23 2.48 11.82
C THR A 479 9.26 2.52 13.35
N ASN A 480 9.68 3.64 13.94
CA ASN A 480 9.81 3.83 15.38
C ASN A 480 8.64 4.59 16.03
N ILE A 481 7.53 4.84 15.33
CA ILE A 481 6.37 5.61 15.86
C ILE A 481 5.78 5.00 17.14
N LEU A 482 5.89 3.68 17.32
CA LEU A 482 5.36 2.97 18.50
C LEU A 482 6.37 2.85 19.64
N MET A 483 7.59 3.36 19.50
CA MET A 483 8.66 3.13 20.45
C MET A 483 8.27 3.62 21.86
N ASP A 484 7.84 4.87 21.98
CA ASP A 484 7.48 5.45 23.28
C ASP A 484 6.22 4.82 23.88
N PHE A 485 5.24 4.51 23.02
CA PHE A 485 4.04 3.80 23.43
C PHE A 485 4.34 2.42 24.03
N VAL A 486 5.22 1.64 23.39
CA VAL A 486 5.57 0.28 23.82
C VAL A 486 6.52 0.30 25.02
N THR A 487 7.47 1.22 25.07
CA THR A 487 8.47 1.31 26.14
C THR A 487 7.93 1.92 27.43
N GLY A 488 6.76 2.58 27.37
CA GLY A 488 6.13 3.20 28.53
C GLY A 488 6.57 4.64 28.78
N ASN A 489 7.19 5.30 27.79
CA ASN A 489 7.42 6.74 27.77
C ASN A 489 6.16 7.54 27.38
N ASN A 490 5.01 6.86 27.28
CA ASN A 490 3.71 7.45 26.97
C ASN A 490 3.04 8.17 28.15
N LEU A 491 1.90 8.82 27.89
CA LEU A 491 1.06 9.51 28.90
C LEU A 491 0.64 8.68 30.12
N THR A 492 0.68 7.34 30.08
CA THR A 492 0.33 6.48 31.23
C THR A 492 1.55 6.05 32.05
N GLY A 493 2.77 6.19 31.53
CA GLY A 493 3.98 5.64 32.12
C GLY A 493 4.03 4.10 32.09
N THR A 494 3.15 3.46 31.32
CA THR A 494 3.03 2.00 31.23
C THR A 494 3.05 1.58 29.76
N GLY A 495 3.94 0.65 29.43
CA GLY A 495 4.08 0.16 28.05
C GLY A 495 2.79 -0.48 27.52
N SER A 496 2.45 -0.15 26.28
CA SER A 496 1.31 -0.70 25.54
C SER A 496 -0.07 -0.45 26.19
N LEU A 497 -0.19 0.58 27.02
CA LEU A 497 -1.44 0.96 27.67
C LEU A 497 -1.77 2.43 27.35
N SER A 498 -2.91 2.68 26.72
CA SER A 498 -3.37 4.04 26.44
C SER A 498 -4.17 4.65 27.60
N LEU A 499 -4.38 5.96 27.55
CA LEU A 499 -5.23 6.66 28.53
C LEU A 499 -6.67 6.14 28.53
N ILE A 500 -7.23 5.83 27.35
CA ILE A 500 -8.57 5.28 27.25
C ILE A 500 -8.62 3.85 27.80
N ASP A 501 -7.62 3.01 27.49
CA ASP A 501 -7.54 1.64 28.03
C ASP A 501 -7.53 1.63 29.55
N LYS A 502 -6.69 2.47 30.17
CA LYS A 502 -6.66 2.64 31.63
C LYS A 502 -8.03 3.03 32.17
N GLY A 503 -8.70 3.96 31.50
CA GLY A 503 -10.06 4.38 31.85
C GLY A 503 -11.12 3.29 31.68
N ILE A 504 -10.96 2.39 30.70
CA ILE A 504 -11.83 1.22 30.51
C ILE A 504 -11.59 0.21 31.64
N LEU A 505 -10.34 -0.12 31.95
CA LEU A 505 -9.99 -1.04 33.05
C LEU A 505 -10.56 -0.58 34.39
N ASP A 506 -10.55 0.72 34.68
CA ASP A 506 -11.13 1.28 35.90
C ASP A 506 -12.67 1.17 35.93
N ILE A 507 -13.33 1.27 34.77
CA ILE A 507 -14.78 1.02 34.67
C ILE A 507 -15.08 -0.47 34.82
N GLU A 508 -14.27 -1.35 34.24
CA GLU A 508 -14.44 -2.80 34.37
C GLU A 508 -14.32 -3.26 35.83
N LYS A 509 -13.38 -2.70 36.60
CA LYS A 509 -13.32 -2.92 38.05
C LYS A 509 -14.60 -2.49 38.77
N LYS A 510 -15.19 -1.35 38.39
CA LYS A 510 -16.47 -0.89 38.96
C LYS A 510 -17.63 -1.80 38.57
N ILE A 511 -17.68 -2.26 37.32
CA ILE A 511 -18.65 -3.25 36.83
C ILE A 511 -18.54 -4.55 37.65
N SER A 512 -17.32 -5.06 37.85
CA SER A 512 -17.08 -6.26 38.66
C SER A 512 -17.59 -6.11 40.09
N ASN A 513 -17.25 -5.00 40.75
CA ASN A 513 -17.68 -4.73 42.12
C ASN A 513 -19.20 -4.57 42.24
N GLU A 514 -19.83 -3.95 41.23
CA GLU A 514 -21.29 -3.78 41.19
C GLU A 514 -22.00 -5.11 40.93
N ASN A 515 -21.47 -5.97 40.06
CA ASN A 515 -21.98 -7.33 39.87
C ASN A 515 -21.93 -8.15 41.17
N ASP A 516 -20.83 -8.07 41.93
CA ASP A 516 -20.74 -8.72 43.24
C ASP A 516 -21.77 -8.18 44.23
N ARG A 517 -22.04 -6.87 44.19
CA ARG A 517 -23.09 -6.24 45.00
C ARG A 517 -24.47 -6.76 44.59
N LEU A 518 -24.76 -6.81 43.29
CA LEU A 518 -26.04 -7.28 42.76
C LEU A 518 -26.28 -8.75 43.13
N ASN A 519 -25.28 -9.62 42.99
CA ASN A 519 -25.37 -11.02 43.42
C ASN A 519 -25.74 -11.15 44.91
N ARG A 520 -25.11 -10.36 45.78
CA ARG A 520 -25.44 -10.34 47.22
C ARG A 520 -26.86 -9.83 47.52
N ILE A 521 -27.36 -8.88 46.73
CA ILE A 521 -28.72 -8.34 46.86
C ILE A 521 -29.73 -9.38 46.36
N GLU A 522 -29.47 -10.01 45.22
CA GLU A 522 -30.32 -11.07 44.67
C GLU A 522 -30.44 -12.24 45.66
N ASP A 523 -29.32 -12.71 46.20
CA ASP A 523 -29.29 -13.75 47.25
C ASP A 523 -30.11 -13.35 48.49
N ARG A 524 -30.10 -12.06 48.86
CA ARG A 524 -30.90 -11.55 49.98
C ARG A 524 -32.38 -11.59 49.65
N TYR A 525 -32.79 -11.15 48.46
CA TYR A 525 -34.18 -11.23 48.02
C TYR A 525 -34.65 -12.68 47.98
N TRP A 526 -33.87 -13.58 47.38
CA TRP A 526 -34.16 -15.01 47.39
C TRP A 526 -34.37 -15.57 48.81
N ARG A 527 -33.50 -15.21 49.77
CA ARG A 527 -33.66 -15.62 51.19
C ARG A 527 -34.94 -15.07 51.82
N GLN A 528 -35.29 -13.80 51.53
CA GLN A 528 -36.50 -13.16 52.05
C GLN A 528 -37.77 -13.79 51.48
N PHE A 529 -37.83 -14.03 50.16
CA PHE A 529 -38.95 -14.69 49.51
C PHE A 529 -39.09 -16.15 49.96
N THR A 530 -37.98 -16.89 50.08
CA THR A 530 -38.00 -18.27 50.62
C THR A 530 -38.52 -18.30 52.07
N ALA A 531 -38.12 -17.34 52.91
CA ALA A 531 -38.61 -17.25 54.28
C ALA A 531 -40.11 -16.91 54.34
N LEU A 532 -40.57 -16.02 53.46
CA LEU A 532 -41.98 -15.66 53.32
C LEU A 532 -42.81 -16.85 52.83
N GLU A 533 -42.35 -17.60 51.82
CA GLU A 533 -43.02 -18.82 51.36
C GLU A 533 -43.13 -19.87 52.48
N LYS A 534 -42.07 -20.06 53.27
CA LYS A 534 -42.10 -20.96 54.43
C LYS A 534 -43.09 -20.49 55.50
N ALA A 535 -43.17 -19.19 55.77
CA ALA A 535 -44.11 -18.63 56.73
C ALA A 535 -45.57 -18.77 56.23
N MET A 536 -45.82 -18.45 54.97
CA MET A 536 -47.12 -18.59 54.33
C MET A 536 -47.58 -20.05 54.24
N SER A 537 -46.67 -20.97 53.90
CA SER A 537 -46.96 -22.41 53.90
C SER A 537 -47.37 -22.90 55.30
N LYS A 538 -46.64 -22.49 56.35
CA LYS A 538 -47.01 -22.79 57.74
C LYS A 538 -48.36 -22.20 58.11
N MET A 539 -48.65 -20.96 57.72
CA MET A 539 -49.92 -20.30 57.96
C MET A 539 -51.08 -21.01 57.24
N ASN A 540 -50.89 -21.40 55.97
CA ASN A 540 -51.86 -22.17 55.20
C ASN A 540 -52.10 -23.56 55.83
N SER A 541 -51.05 -24.23 56.32
CA SER A 541 -51.22 -25.51 57.04
C SER A 541 -51.93 -25.34 58.38
N GLN A 542 -51.68 -24.26 59.12
CA GLN A 542 -52.36 -23.97 60.38
C GLN A 542 -53.82 -23.57 60.16
N SER A 543 -54.11 -22.78 59.13
CA SER A 543 -55.47 -22.43 58.71
C SER A 543 -56.23 -23.67 58.25
N SER A 544 -55.62 -24.54 57.45
CA SER A 544 -56.23 -25.82 57.04
C SER A 544 -56.46 -26.75 58.23
N TRP A 545 -55.54 -26.79 59.19
CA TRP A 545 -55.71 -27.54 60.44
C TRP A 545 -56.85 -26.97 61.30
N LEU A 546 -56.95 -25.65 61.46
CA LEU A 546 -58.06 -24.97 62.14
C LEU A 546 -59.40 -25.18 61.43
N MET A 547 -59.43 -25.12 60.10
CA MET A 547 -60.62 -25.41 59.30
C MET A 547 -61.02 -26.89 59.40
N SER A 548 -60.07 -27.82 59.44
CA SER A 548 -60.36 -29.24 59.70
C SER A 548 -60.90 -29.47 61.12
N GLN A 549 -60.44 -28.70 62.10
CA GLN A 549 -60.91 -28.77 63.49
C GLN A 549 -62.33 -28.16 63.64
N MET A 550 -62.63 -27.08 62.90
CA MET A 550 -63.95 -26.45 62.86
C MET A 550 -64.96 -27.20 61.98
N GLY A 551 -64.51 -27.91 60.94
CA GLY A 551 -65.33 -28.70 60.03
C GLY A 551 -65.72 -30.09 60.55
N MET A 552 -65.06 -30.60 61.60
CA MET A 552 -65.48 -31.82 62.32
C MET A 552 -66.49 -31.52 63.46
N GLY A 553 -66.93 -30.27 63.59
CA GLY A 553 -67.86 -29.80 64.62
C GLY A 553 -69.28 -29.50 64.14
N MET A 554 -69.70 -30.00 62.97
CA MET A 554 -71.08 -29.92 62.47
C MET A 554 -71.57 -31.26 61.94
#